data_AF-A0A820URQ2-F1
#
_entry.id   AF-A0A820URQ2-F1
#
_cell.length_a   1.000
_cell.length_b   1.000
_cell.length_c   1.000
_cell.angle_alpha   90.00
_cell.angle_beta   90.00
_cell.angle_gamma   90.00
#
_symmetry.space_group_name_H-M   'P 1'
#
loop_
_entity.id
_entity.type
_entity.pdbx_description
1 polymer ?
#
loop_
_entity_poly.entity_id
_entity_poly.type
_entity_poly.pdbx_seq_one_letter_code
_entity_poly.pdbx_strand_id
1 'polypeptide(L)'
;MSLLNNSNSPQFNRYKYIELSNKLLPLLHELSDHQKQIGIETLEKCCWSRNFQDLSTFWQQHYCQPKPSSNIMSLLHYNIRYSYSNQVDLIDIGNAYEPVIISLNQLGTQQLLFSYNVFTKEGTNPHGGVVLAIDNRLKCELMDIKEPNIIAARVIIEDQQFVVASIYSPPTDQLPLTSMSTLLKHSKKIIIVNNKGRDLANWLNEHKLNVLNAGIKTSLRSDTTIDIIISDEIPETSESQSLPYTCSDHLPILTKFFRLKALDTKLLVPRTY
;
A
#
# COMPACT_ATOMS: atom_id res chain seq x y z
N MET A 1 -28.50 6.98 -45.93
CA MET A 1 -27.92 7.73 -44.79
C MET A 1 -28.88 7.62 -43.61
N SER A 2 -28.65 6.67 -42.71
CA SER A 2 -29.22 6.70 -41.36
C SER A 2 -28.06 6.50 -40.39
N LEU A 3 -27.95 7.44 -39.46
CA LEU A 3 -26.97 7.45 -38.38
C LEU A 3 -27.28 6.28 -37.44
N LEU A 4 -26.37 5.33 -37.34
CA LEU A 4 -26.37 4.35 -36.26
C LEU A 4 -26.03 5.10 -34.96
N ASN A 5 -27.05 5.28 -34.12
CA ASN A 5 -26.90 5.73 -32.74
C ASN A 5 -26.00 4.75 -31.98
N ASN A 6 -24.76 5.17 -31.71
CA ASN A 6 -23.88 4.50 -30.75
C ASN A 6 -24.40 4.75 -29.32
N SER A 7 -25.37 3.96 -28.88
CA SER A 7 -25.92 4.00 -27.52
C SER A 7 -25.04 3.24 -26.52
N ASN A 8 -23.76 3.59 -26.43
CA ASN A 8 -22.84 3.01 -25.43
C ASN A 8 -22.49 3.95 -24.27
N SER A 9 -23.11 5.12 -24.17
CA SER A 9 -22.98 5.97 -22.98
C SER A 9 -23.66 5.30 -21.77
N PRO A 10 -23.04 5.30 -20.57
CA PRO A 10 -23.71 4.86 -19.35
C PRO A 10 -24.97 5.69 -19.14
N GLN A 11 -26.11 5.03 -18.88
CA GLN A 11 -27.36 5.69 -18.51
C GLN A 11 -27.47 5.70 -16.98
N PHE A 12 -27.84 6.85 -16.42
CA PHE A 12 -28.06 7.00 -14.99
C PHE A 12 -29.19 6.09 -14.50
N ASN A 13 -28.88 5.23 -13.53
CA ASN A 13 -29.86 4.35 -12.90
C ASN A 13 -30.66 5.13 -11.84
N ARG A 14 -31.70 5.83 -12.29
CA ARG A 14 -32.57 6.67 -11.44
C ARG A 14 -33.27 5.89 -10.33
N TYR A 15 -33.62 4.62 -10.59
CA TYR A 15 -34.27 3.76 -9.59
C TYR A 15 -33.30 3.44 -8.43
N LYS A 16 -32.09 3.01 -8.76
CA LYS A 16 -31.01 2.78 -7.79
C LYS A 16 -30.69 4.04 -6.99
N TYR A 17 -30.68 5.20 -7.63
CA TYR A 17 -30.43 6.49 -6.95
C TYR A 17 -31.49 6.80 -5.90
N ILE A 18 -32.77 6.65 -6.24
CA ILE A 18 -33.88 6.89 -5.31
C ILE A 18 -33.82 5.91 -4.15
N GLU A 19 -33.59 4.62 -4.42
CA GLU A 19 -33.49 3.59 -3.39
C GLU A 19 -32.34 3.85 -2.41
N LEU A 20 -31.14 4.13 -2.93
CA LEU A 20 -29.97 4.38 -2.10
C LEU A 20 -30.05 5.73 -1.39
N SER A 21 -30.58 6.78 -2.04
CA SER A 21 -30.81 8.09 -1.42
C SER A 21 -31.71 7.96 -0.21
N ASN A 22 -32.83 7.24 -0.33
CA ASN A 22 -33.76 7.06 0.77
C ASN A 22 -33.16 6.31 1.96
N LYS A 23 -32.17 5.43 1.72
CA LYS A 23 -31.41 4.73 2.77
C LYS A 23 -30.31 5.61 3.38
N LEU A 24 -29.69 6.49 2.60
CA LEU A 24 -28.58 7.35 3.03
C LEU A 24 -29.03 8.64 3.71
N LEU A 25 -30.11 9.27 3.24
CA LEU A 25 -30.63 10.56 3.74
C LEU A 25 -30.77 10.61 5.27
N PRO A 26 -31.31 9.58 5.96
CA PRO A 26 -31.39 9.56 7.42
C PRO A 26 -30.01 9.53 8.10
N LEU A 27 -29.02 8.89 7.47
CA LEU A 27 -27.65 8.74 8.00
C LEU A 27 -26.79 9.99 7.78
N LEU A 28 -27.16 10.83 6.82
CA LEU A 28 -26.42 12.04 6.47
C LEU A 28 -26.73 13.21 7.42
N HIS A 29 -27.78 13.14 8.25
CA HIS A 29 -28.23 14.27 9.09
C HIS A 29 -27.18 14.76 10.09
N GLU A 30 -26.33 13.88 10.60
CA GLU A 30 -25.29 14.23 11.60
C GLU A 30 -23.96 14.65 10.97
N LEU A 31 -23.83 14.60 9.64
CA LEU A 31 -22.60 14.93 8.94
C LEU A 31 -22.50 16.43 8.62
N SER A 32 -21.27 16.92 8.50
CA SER A 32 -21.01 18.28 8.00
C SER A 32 -21.46 18.42 6.54
N ASP A 33 -21.76 19.65 6.10
CA ASP A 33 -22.24 19.91 4.74
C ASP A 33 -21.25 19.45 3.66
N HIS A 34 -19.95 19.54 3.93
CA HIS A 34 -18.91 19.01 3.05
C HIS A 34 -18.98 17.48 2.90
N GLN A 35 -19.17 16.76 4.01
CA GLN A 35 -19.30 15.30 4.01
C GLN A 35 -20.61 14.84 3.35
N LYS A 36 -21.71 15.58 3.55
CA LYS A 36 -22.97 15.34 2.84
C LYS A 36 -22.79 15.47 1.33
N GLN A 37 -22.08 16.51 0.89
CA GLN A 37 -21.80 16.73 -0.53
C GLN A 37 -20.97 15.59 -1.13
N ILE A 38 -19.90 15.16 -0.45
CA ILE A 38 -19.10 13.99 -0.87
C ILE A 38 -19.96 12.72 -0.94
N GLY A 39 -20.84 12.50 0.04
CA GLY A 39 -21.74 11.34 0.09
C GLY A 39 -22.73 11.33 -1.08
N ILE A 40 -23.36 12.47 -1.38
CA ILE A 40 -24.29 12.63 -2.50
C ILE A 40 -23.57 12.45 -3.84
N GLU A 41 -22.40 13.06 -4.01
CA GLU A 41 -21.62 12.88 -5.24
C GLU A 41 -21.20 11.42 -5.45
N THR A 42 -20.82 10.72 -4.37
CA THR A 42 -20.47 9.29 -4.43
C THR A 42 -21.68 8.43 -4.79
N LEU A 43 -22.85 8.77 -4.25
CA LEU A 43 -24.12 8.11 -4.56
C LEU A 43 -24.50 8.26 -6.04
N GLU A 44 -24.40 9.48 -6.57
CA GLU A 44 -24.68 9.77 -7.98
C GLU A 44 -23.73 8.98 -8.89
N LYS A 45 -22.43 8.93 -8.56
CA LYS A 45 -21.41 8.18 -9.30
C LYS A 45 -21.71 6.67 -9.31
N CYS A 46 -22.13 6.10 -8.19
CA CYS A 46 -22.60 4.71 -8.09
C CYS A 46 -23.82 4.40 -8.97
N CYS A 47 -24.61 5.41 -9.33
CA CYS A 47 -25.81 5.27 -10.16
C CYS A 47 -25.52 5.45 -11.64
N TRP A 48 -24.39 6.08 -12.01
CA TRP A 48 -23.88 6.10 -13.38
C TRP A 48 -23.15 4.81 -13.77
N SER A 49 -22.54 4.11 -12.82
CA SER A 49 -21.82 2.85 -13.08
C SER A 49 -22.76 1.66 -13.25
N ARG A 50 -22.58 0.84 -14.30
CA ARG A 50 -23.40 -0.37 -14.53
C ARG A 50 -22.96 -1.53 -13.66
N ASN A 51 -21.68 -1.57 -13.34
CA ASN A 51 -21.04 -2.57 -12.48
C ASN A 51 -19.87 -1.93 -11.71
N PHE A 52 -19.24 -2.69 -10.83
CA PHE A 52 -18.11 -2.22 -10.03
C PHE A 52 -16.89 -1.83 -10.89
N GLN A 53 -16.68 -2.51 -12.02
CA GLN A 53 -15.58 -2.20 -12.95
C GLN A 53 -15.75 -0.83 -13.63
N ASP A 54 -16.98 -0.45 -13.97
CA ASP A 54 -17.28 0.87 -14.54
C ASP A 54 -17.05 1.98 -13.52
N LEU A 55 -17.47 1.76 -12.26
CA LEU A 55 -17.23 2.69 -11.16
C LEU A 55 -15.73 2.88 -10.92
N SER A 56 -14.99 1.77 -10.91
CA SER A 56 -13.53 1.73 -10.78
C SER A 56 -12.83 2.49 -11.92
N THR A 57 -13.23 2.22 -13.17
CA THR A 57 -12.66 2.88 -14.36
C THR A 57 -12.91 4.38 -14.33
N PHE A 58 -14.13 4.81 -14.00
CA PHE A 58 -14.48 6.21 -13.85
C PHE A 58 -13.65 6.88 -12.73
N TRP A 59 -13.51 6.21 -11.59
CA TRP A 59 -12.69 6.70 -10.48
C TRP A 59 -11.22 6.86 -10.88
N GLN A 60 -10.66 5.88 -11.57
CA GLN A 60 -9.30 5.94 -12.11
C GLN A 60 -9.12 7.12 -13.07
N GLN A 61 -10.08 7.37 -13.95
CA GLN A 61 -10.00 8.46 -14.94
C GLN A 61 -10.14 9.86 -14.32
N HIS A 62 -10.98 10.02 -13.29
CA HIS A 62 -11.32 11.34 -12.75
C HIS A 62 -10.57 11.71 -11.48
N TYR A 63 -10.22 10.75 -10.63
CA TYR A 63 -9.58 10.98 -9.33
C TYR A 63 -8.13 10.50 -9.30
N CYS A 64 -7.80 9.48 -10.07
CA CYS A 64 -6.43 9.00 -10.24
C CYS A 64 -5.78 9.62 -11.50
N GLN A 65 -5.94 10.94 -11.66
CA GLN A 65 -5.18 11.67 -12.68
C GLN A 65 -3.68 11.39 -12.48
N PRO A 66 -2.92 11.08 -13.55
CA PRO A 66 -1.48 10.82 -13.42
C PRO A 66 -0.80 12.09 -12.92
N LYS A 67 -0.53 12.15 -11.61
CA LYS A 67 0.29 13.19 -11.02
C LYS A 67 1.75 12.96 -11.42
N PRO A 68 2.53 14.03 -11.62
CA PRO A 68 3.93 13.93 -11.99
C PRO A 68 4.65 12.98 -11.03
N SER A 69 5.52 12.12 -11.58
CA SER A 69 6.30 11.18 -10.80
C SER A 69 7.08 11.93 -9.73
N SER A 70 6.72 11.71 -8.46
CA SER A 70 7.60 12.05 -7.35
C SER A 70 8.88 11.22 -7.53
N ASN A 71 10.04 11.87 -7.56
CA ASN A 71 11.35 11.19 -7.57
C ASN A 71 11.68 10.53 -6.22
N ILE A 72 10.71 10.47 -5.29
CA ILE A 72 10.85 9.87 -3.96
C ILE A 72 10.04 8.59 -3.98
N MET A 73 10.74 7.46 -3.84
CA MET A 73 10.11 6.18 -3.54
C MET A 73 9.54 6.26 -2.12
N SER A 74 8.27 5.87 -1.97
CA SER A 74 7.56 5.88 -0.70
C SER A 74 6.90 4.53 -0.46
N LEU A 75 6.93 4.09 0.79
CA LEU A 75 6.34 2.86 1.25
C LEU A 75 5.40 3.13 2.41
N LEU A 76 4.18 2.64 2.32
CA LEU A 76 3.23 2.58 3.42
C LEU A 76 3.15 1.13 3.92
N HIS A 77 3.34 0.94 5.22
CA HIS A 77 2.98 -0.30 5.89
C HIS A 77 1.84 -0.06 6.88
N TYR A 78 0.82 -0.92 6.89
CA TYR A 78 -0.25 -0.83 7.88
C TYR A 78 -0.85 -2.20 8.21
N ASN A 79 -0.80 -2.59 9.48
CA ASN A 79 -1.56 -3.73 9.98
C ASN A 79 -2.99 -3.29 10.30
N ILE A 80 -3.91 -3.62 9.40
CA ILE A 80 -5.25 -3.01 9.30
C ILE A 80 -6.33 -3.78 10.08
N ARG A 81 -6.01 -4.98 10.58
CA ARG A 81 -6.85 -5.73 11.55
C ARG A 81 -8.33 -5.98 11.15
N TYR A 82 -8.59 -6.38 9.90
CA TYR A 82 -9.92 -6.79 9.38
C TYR A 82 -11.08 -5.79 9.63
N SER A 83 -10.84 -4.53 10.00
CA SER A 83 -11.93 -3.58 10.30
C SER A 83 -12.23 -2.65 9.12
N TYR A 84 -13.53 -2.45 8.83
CA TYR A 84 -14.01 -1.52 7.80
C TYR A 84 -13.59 -0.07 8.07
N SER A 85 -13.60 0.38 9.34
CA SER A 85 -13.13 1.72 9.73
C SER A 85 -11.69 1.97 9.27
N ASN A 86 -10.86 0.93 9.29
CA ASN A 86 -9.43 1.04 8.99
C ASN A 86 -9.19 1.11 7.48
N GLN A 87 -10.18 0.74 6.66
CA GLN A 87 -10.15 0.89 5.21
C GLN A 87 -10.40 2.34 4.77
N VAL A 88 -11.15 3.11 5.56
CA VAL A 88 -11.33 4.56 5.32
C VAL A 88 -10.01 5.29 5.56
N ASP A 89 -9.30 4.97 6.66
CA ASP A 89 -7.94 5.49 6.91
C ASP A 89 -7.02 5.23 5.71
N LEU A 90 -7.08 4.03 5.12
CA LEU A 90 -6.23 3.66 3.99
C LEU A 90 -6.50 4.53 2.76
N ILE A 91 -7.75 4.90 2.48
CA ILE A 91 -8.11 5.82 1.39
C ILE A 91 -7.55 7.21 1.67
N ASP A 92 -7.76 7.72 2.88
CA ASP A 92 -7.27 9.05 3.27
C ASP A 92 -5.74 9.13 3.22
N ILE A 93 -5.05 8.10 3.71
CA ILE A 93 -3.59 8.00 3.62
C ILE A 93 -3.14 7.92 2.15
N GLY A 94 -3.80 7.10 1.34
CA GLY A 94 -3.50 6.97 -0.09
C GLY A 94 -3.57 8.32 -0.82
N ASN A 95 -4.62 9.10 -0.55
CA ASN A 95 -4.83 10.42 -1.13
C ASN A 95 -3.86 11.49 -0.61
N ALA A 96 -3.49 11.43 0.68
CA ALA A 96 -2.65 12.44 1.30
C ALA A 96 -1.15 12.22 1.05
N TYR A 97 -0.70 10.96 1.04
CA TYR A 97 0.73 10.62 1.03
C TYR A 97 1.21 9.93 -0.26
N GLU A 98 0.28 9.45 -1.09
CA GLU A 98 0.56 8.84 -2.40
C GLU A 98 1.71 7.81 -2.35
N PRO A 99 1.60 6.77 -1.50
CA PRO A 99 2.66 5.77 -1.39
C PRO A 99 2.83 5.00 -2.69
N VAL A 100 4.08 4.79 -3.12
CA VAL A 100 4.39 3.98 -4.32
C VAL A 100 4.20 2.48 -4.05
N ILE A 101 4.49 2.06 -2.82
CA ILE A 101 4.30 0.69 -2.34
C ILE A 101 3.41 0.73 -1.11
N ILE A 102 2.43 -0.16 -1.05
CA ILE A 102 1.58 -0.37 0.12
C ILE A 102 1.71 -1.84 0.54
N SER A 103 2.02 -2.06 1.81
CA SER A 103 2.02 -3.37 2.46
C SER A 103 0.97 -3.39 3.56
N LEU A 104 0.06 -4.35 3.50
CA LEU A 104 -0.98 -4.51 4.51
C LEU A 104 -0.93 -5.89 5.14
N ASN A 105 -1.13 -5.95 6.45
CA ASN A 105 -1.33 -7.19 7.19
C ASN A 105 -2.79 -7.28 7.66
N GLN A 106 -3.36 -8.49 7.66
CA GLN A 106 -4.72 -8.77 8.14
C GLN A 106 -5.84 -8.03 7.37
N LEU A 107 -5.79 -8.02 6.04
CA LEU A 107 -6.83 -7.39 5.22
C LEU A 107 -8.06 -8.30 5.06
N GLY A 108 -9.24 -7.78 5.41
CA GLY A 108 -10.49 -8.53 5.34
C GLY A 108 -11.24 -8.52 4.02
N THR A 109 -11.01 -7.51 3.18
CA THR A 109 -11.59 -7.37 1.83
C THR A 109 -10.70 -6.47 0.96
N GLN A 110 -10.46 -6.85 -0.30
CA GLN A 110 -9.42 -6.31 -1.20
C GLN A 110 -9.77 -4.99 -1.93
N GLN A 111 -10.89 -4.34 -1.62
CA GLN A 111 -11.68 -3.62 -2.65
C GLN A 111 -11.32 -2.14 -2.94
N LEU A 112 -10.21 -1.56 -2.45
CA LEU A 112 -10.04 -0.09 -2.48
C LEU A 112 -8.75 0.48 -3.08
N LEU A 113 -7.83 -0.35 -3.59
CA LEU A 113 -6.52 0.09 -4.10
C LEU A 113 -6.46 0.09 -5.64
N PHE A 114 -7.34 0.84 -6.30
CA PHE A 114 -7.52 0.80 -7.76
C PHE A 114 -6.33 1.31 -8.59
N SER A 115 -5.47 2.16 -8.03
CA SER A 115 -4.27 2.66 -8.71
C SER A 115 -3.05 1.73 -8.58
N TYR A 116 -3.26 0.55 -8.00
CA TYR A 116 -2.19 -0.37 -7.67
C TYR A 116 -2.39 -1.73 -8.34
N ASN A 117 -1.30 -2.36 -8.72
CA ASN A 117 -1.22 -3.80 -8.92
C ASN A 117 -1.27 -4.44 -7.53
N VAL A 118 -2.40 -5.07 -7.20
CA VAL A 118 -2.65 -5.67 -5.88
C VAL A 118 -2.36 -7.16 -5.91
N PHE A 119 -1.41 -7.59 -5.09
CA PHE A 119 -1.09 -8.98 -4.86
C PHE A 119 -1.52 -9.38 -3.45
N THR A 120 -2.11 -10.57 -3.31
CA THR A 120 -2.59 -11.06 -2.00
C THR A 120 -2.15 -12.49 -1.74
N LYS A 121 -1.83 -12.78 -0.48
CA LYS A 121 -1.57 -14.14 -0.01
C LYS A 121 -2.40 -14.39 1.25
N GLU A 122 -3.10 -15.52 1.26
CA GLU A 122 -3.83 -15.96 2.45
C GLU A 122 -2.87 -16.23 3.62
N GLY A 123 -3.40 -16.02 4.83
CA GLY A 123 -2.67 -16.24 6.05
C GLY A 123 -2.98 -17.58 6.72
N THR A 124 -2.32 -17.83 7.84
CA THR A 124 -2.53 -19.02 8.67
C THR A 124 -3.68 -18.87 9.67
N ASN A 125 -4.18 -17.65 9.91
CA ASN A 125 -5.33 -17.38 10.77
C ASN A 125 -6.54 -16.83 9.98
N PRO A 126 -7.77 -16.92 10.51
CA PRO A 126 -9.01 -16.58 9.78
C PRO A 126 -9.12 -15.13 9.29
N HIS A 127 -8.37 -14.23 9.91
CA HIS A 127 -8.31 -12.81 9.56
C HIS A 127 -6.92 -12.42 9.01
N GLY A 128 -6.14 -13.42 8.63
CA GLY A 128 -4.75 -13.28 8.24
C GLY A 128 -4.54 -12.93 6.80
N GLY A 129 -3.26 -12.94 6.44
CA GLY A 129 -2.80 -12.71 5.10
C GLY A 129 -2.07 -11.40 4.97
N VAL A 130 -1.47 -11.26 3.81
CA VAL A 130 -0.65 -10.12 3.43
C VAL A 130 -1.10 -9.61 2.08
N VAL A 131 -1.07 -8.30 1.94
CA VAL A 131 -1.28 -7.61 0.68
C VAL A 131 -0.04 -6.80 0.36
N LEU A 132 0.39 -6.89 -0.88
CA LEU A 132 1.40 -6.02 -1.45
C LEU A 132 0.78 -5.34 -2.67
N ALA A 133 0.61 -4.03 -2.58
CA ALA A 133 0.07 -3.20 -3.63
C ALA A 133 1.18 -2.28 -4.14
N ILE A 134 1.43 -2.32 -5.44
CA ILE A 134 2.49 -1.55 -6.11
C ILE A 134 1.84 -0.63 -7.13
N ASP A 135 2.19 0.64 -7.12
CA ASP A 135 1.66 1.64 -8.06
C ASP A 135 1.70 1.09 -9.49
N ASN A 136 0.56 1.16 -10.19
CA ASN A 136 0.40 0.52 -11.50
C ASN A 136 1.27 1.13 -12.61
N ARG A 137 1.89 2.29 -12.34
CA ARG A 137 2.88 2.93 -13.22
C ARG A 137 4.23 2.22 -13.18
N LEU A 138 4.51 1.42 -12.14
CA LEU A 138 5.75 0.67 -12.03
C LEU A 138 5.63 -0.71 -12.67
N LYS A 139 6.71 -1.15 -13.32
CA LYS A 139 6.83 -2.54 -13.75
C LYS A 139 7.09 -3.41 -12.53
N CYS A 140 6.22 -4.39 -12.31
CA CYS A 140 6.38 -5.35 -11.24
C CYS A 140 5.99 -6.77 -11.64
N GLU A 141 6.58 -7.76 -10.98
CA GLU A 141 6.33 -9.18 -11.18
C GLU A 141 6.19 -9.88 -9.82
N LEU A 142 5.12 -10.64 -9.63
CA LEU A 142 4.92 -11.46 -8.43
C LEU A 142 5.95 -12.59 -8.38
N MET A 143 6.59 -12.78 -7.22
CA MET A 143 7.48 -13.92 -6.99
C MET A 143 6.68 -15.15 -6.56
N ASP A 144 7.02 -16.32 -7.10
CA ASP A 144 6.40 -17.59 -6.69
C ASP A 144 6.89 -18.01 -5.30
N ILE A 145 6.12 -17.63 -4.28
CA ILE A 145 6.34 -17.97 -2.88
C ILE A 145 5.13 -18.76 -2.40
N LYS A 146 5.36 -19.97 -1.90
CA LYS A 146 4.27 -20.89 -1.54
C LYS A 146 3.76 -20.66 -0.13
N GLU A 147 4.64 -20.21 0.76
CA GLU A 147 4.40 -20.01 2.18
C GLU A 147 3.27 -19.01 2.46
N PRO A 148 2.34 -19.33 3.37
CA PRO A 148 1.28 -18.41 3.78
C PRO A 148 1.85 -17.20 4.53
N ASN A 149 1.09 -16.11 4.56
CA ASN A 149 1.50 -14.83 5.16
C ASN A 149 2.77 -14.17 4.57
N ILE A 150 3.28 -14.66 3.44
CA ILE A 150 4.41 -14.07 2.72
C ILE A 150 3.99 -13.76 1.30
N ILE A 151 4.28 -12.54 0.87
CA ILE A 151 4.17 -12.16 -0.52
C ILE A 151 5.34 -11.27 -0.89
N ALA A 152 5.88 -11.46 -2.09
CA ALA A 152 6.94 -10.61 -2.60
C ALA A 152 6.77 -10.36 -4.08
N ALA A 153 7.23 -9.21 -4.52
CA ALA A 153 7.27 -8.84 -5.93
C ALA A 153 8.62 -8.22 -6.26
N ARG A 154 9.06 -8.44 -7.49
CA ARG A 154 10.14 -7.69 -8.11
C ARG A 154 9.54 -6.40 -8.65
N VAL A 155 10.18 -5.27 -8.36
CA VAL A 155 9.75 -3.94 -8.81
C VAL A 155 10.92 -3.26 -9.49
N ILE A 156 10.69 -2.67 -10.66
CA ILE A 156 11.70 -1.91 -11.39
C ILE A 156 11.42 -0.42 -11.17
N ILE A 157 12.39 0.27 -10.59
CA ILE A 157 12.36 1.71 -10.31
C ILE A 157 13.66 2.30 -10.85
N GLU A 158 13.57 3.25 -11.79
CA GLU A 158 14.75 3.92 -12.38
C GLU A 158 15.82 2.92 -12.87
N ASP A 159 15.40 1.88 -13.61
CA ASP A 159 16.23 0.79 -14.12
C ASP A 159 16.93 -0.10 -13.06
N GLN A 160 16.61 0.11 -11.77
CA GLN A 160 17.05 -0.74 -10.67
C GLN A 160 15.95 -1.72 -10.26
N GLN A 161 16.33 -2.97 -10.02
CA GLN A 161 15.41 -4.00 -9.56
C GLN A 161 15.45 -4.12 -8.03
N PHE A 162 14.27 -4.00 -7.42
CA PHE A 162 14.05 -4.21 -5.99
C PHE A 162 13.19 -5.46 -5.78
N VAL A 163 13.47 -6.20 -4.71
CA VAL A 163 12.54 -7.20 -4.16
C VAL A 163 11.83 -6.57 -2.97
N VAL A 164 10.51 -6.47 -3.07
CA VAL A 164 9.66 -5.93 -2.01
C VAL A 164 8.85 -7.07 -1.45
N ALA A 165 8.90 -7.29 -0.13
CA ALA A 165 8.19 -8.37 0.53
C ALA A 165 7.36 -7.86 1.71
N SER A 166 6.13 -8.35 1.81
CA SER A 166 5.25 -8.17 2.96
C SER A 166 5.13 -9.50 3.70
N ILE A 167 5.51 -9.52 4.97
CA ILE A 167 5.56 -10.71 5.82
C ILE A 167 4.76 -10.45 7.08
N TYR A 168 3.71 -11.23 7.26
CA TYR A 168 2.97 -11.28 8.50
C TYR A 168 3.35 -12.55 9.26
N SER A 169 3.62 -12.42 10.55
CA SER A 169 3.92 -13.57 11.40
C SER A 169 3.02 -13.48 12.63
N PRO A 170 1.86 -14.17 12.64
CA PRO A 170 0.93 -14.15 13.76
C PRO A 170 1.61 -14.54 15.08
N PRO A 171 1.19 -14.06 16.26
CA PRO A 171 1.90 -14.29 17.52
C PRO A 171 2.27 -15.75 17.83
N THR A 172 1.44 -16.70 17.38
CA THR A 172 1.62 -18.15 17.57
C THR A 172 2.62 -18.81 16.63
N ASP A 173 2.92 -18.17 15.50
CA ASP A 173 3.70 -18.80 14.42
C ASP A 173 5.20 -18.57 14.65
N GLN A 174 6.06 -19.29 13.94
CA GLN A 174 7.48 -18.95 13.90
C GLN A 174 7.74 -17.91 12.80
N LEU A 175 8.84 -17.14 12.92
CA LEU A 175 9.29 -16.33 11.79
C LEU A 175 9.77 -17.24 10.66
N PRO A 176 9.39 -16.97 9.40
CA PRO A 176 9.80 -17.77 8.26
C PRO A 176 11.22 -17.40 7.80
N LEU A 177 12.21 -17.52 8.69
CA LEU A 177 13.58 -17.06 8.47
C LEU A 177 14.22 -17.68 7.22
N THR A 178 13.94 -18.94 6.91
CA THR A 178 14.43 -19.61 5.68
C THR A 178 13.90 -18.95 4.41
N SER A 179 12.60 -18.65 4.38
CA SER A 179 11.96 -17.97 3.24
C SER A 179 12.48 -16.53 3.14
N MET A 180 12.63 -15.83 4.28
CA MET A 180 13.25 -14.51 4.36
C MET A 180 14.68 -14.51 3.80
N SER A 181 15.53 -15.45 4.22
CA SER A 181 16.90 -15.60 3.70
C SER A 181 16.95 -15.94 2.21
N THR A 182 15.92 -16.60 1.68
CA THR A 182 15.83 -16.86 0.22
C THR A 182 15.59 -15.56 -0.55
N LEU A 183 14.76 -14.66 -0.02
CA LEU A 183 14.57 -13.32 -0.58
C LEU A 183 15.87 -12.49 -0.54
N LEU A 184 16.80 -12.81 0.37
CA LEU A 184 18.10 -12.16 0.45
C LEU A 184 19.07 -12.48 -0.69
N LYS A 185 18.75 -13.40 -1.60
CA LYS A 185 19.63 -13.72 -2.75
C LYS A 185 19.58 -12.68 -3.88
N HIS A 186 18.70 -11.69 -3.81
CA HIS A 186 18.55 -10.64 -4.82
C HIS A 186 19.41 -9.40 -4.51
N SER A 187 19.56 -8.48 -5.46
CA SER A 187 20.54 -7.37 -5.38
C SER A 187 20.10 -6.15 -4.56
N LYS A 188 18.79 -5.91 -4.37
CA LYS A 188 18.23 -4.83 -3.54
C LYS A 188 16.89 -5.23 -2.93
N LYS A 189 16.65 -4.94 -1.65
CA LYS A 189 15.52 -5.52 -0.91
C LYS A 189 14.87 -4.56 0.07
N ILE A 190 13.55 -4.64 0.13
CA ILE A 190 12.73 -4.02 1.16
C ILE A 190 11.82 -5.11 1.72
N ILE A 191 12.08 -5.52 2.95
CA ILE A 191 11.34 -6.58 3.63
C ILE A 191 10.58 -5.96 4.78
N ILE A 192 9.28 -6.19 4.83
CA ILE A 192 8.40 -5.62 5.84
C ILE A 192 7.90 -6.78 6.70
N VAL A 193 8.15 -6.72 8.00
CA VAL A 193 7.89 -7.84 8.91
C VAL A 193 7.37 -7.36 10.25
N ASN A 194 6.47 -8.13 10.86
CA ASN A 194 6.10 -7.93 12.25
C ASN A 194 7.17 -8.56 13.19
N ASN A 195 7.60 -7.80 14.18
CA ASN A 195 8.68 -8.09 15.12
C ASN A 195 8.36 -9.31 15.97
N LYS A 196 9.34 -10.22 16.11
CA LYS A 196 9.28 -11.36 17.05
C LYS A 196 10.45 -11.44 18.03
N GLY A 197 11.01 -10.30 18.38
CA GLY A 197 12.03 -10.21 19.42
C GLY A 197 13.38 -10.78 18.98
N ARG A 198 13.95 -11.70 19.77
CA ARG A 198 15.36 -12.09 19.70
C ARG A 198 15.75 -12.80 18.39
N ASP A 199 14.88 -13.66 17.86
CA ASP A 199 15.17 -14.43 16.65
C ASP A 199 15.34 -13.51 15.43
N LEU A 200 14.48 -12.49 15.32
CA LEU A 200 14.60 -11.47 14.28
C LEU A 200 15.88 -10.66 14.45
N ALA A 201 16.22 -10.26 15.68
CA ALA A 201 17.44 -9.50 15.95
C ALA A 201 18.70 -10.29 15.57
N ASN A 202 18.75 -11.58 15.89
CA ASN A 202 19.87 -12.45 15.49
C ASN A 202 19.97 -12.56 13.97
N TRP A 203 18.83 -12.79 13.29
CA TRP A 203 18.78 -12.89 11.83
C TRP A 203 19.20 -11.60 11.13
N LEU A 204 18.78 -10.44 11.64
CA LEU A 204 19.19 -9.12 11.14
C LEU A 204 20.71 -8.92 11.26
N ASN A 205 21.29 -9.29 12.41
CA ASN A 205 22.73 -9.17 12.65
C ASN A 205 23.54 -10.10 11.74
N GLU A 206 23.11 -11.35 11.57
CA GLU A 206 23.74 -12.33 10.69
C GLU A 206 23.82 -11.82 9.24
N HIS A 207 22.75 -11.19 8.77
CA HIS A 207 22.63 -10.72 7.39
C HIS A 207 23.01 -9.24 7.18
N LYS A 208 23.48 -8.56 8.25
CA LYS A 208 23.87 -7.13 8.24
C LYS A 208 22.78 -6.21 7.68
N LEU A 209 21.53 -6.46 8.07
CA LEU A 209 20.37 -5.72 7.60
C LEU A 209 20.02 -4.57 8.54
N ASN A 210 19.42 -3.53 7.97
CA ASN A 210 19.07 -2.31 8.70
C ASN A 210 17.56 -2.24 8.94
N VAL A 211 17.18 -1.73 10.10
CA VAL A 211 15.78 -1.40 10.43
C VAL A 211 15.55 0.09 10.18
N LEU A 212 14.78 0.43 9.15
CA LEU A 212 14.59 1.80 8.67
C LEU A 212 13.67 2.65 9.57
N ASN A 213 12.91 2.00 10.44
CA ASN A 213 11.96 2.65 11.35
C ASN A 213 12.28 2.38 12.82
N ALA A 214 13.56 2.12 13.14
CA ALA A 214 14.00 1.84 14.50
C ALA A 214 13.70 3.03 15.42
N GLY A 215 13.12 2.75 16.59
CA GLY A 215 12.77 3.78 17.59
C GLY A 215 11.45 4.50 17.31
N ILE A 216 10.75 4.16 16.23
CA ILE A 216 9.41 4.70 15.94
C ILE A 216 8.36 3.86 16.64
N LYS A 217 7.43 4.52 17.31
CA LYS A 217 6.25 3.87 17.89
C LYS A 217 5.32 3.42 16.76
N THR A 218 5.03 2.11 16.71
CA THR A 218 4.17 1.51 15.67
C THR A 218 2.92 0.83 16.24
N SER A 219 2.72 0.91 17.55
CA SER A 219 1.53 0.40 18.24
C SER A 219 0.94 1.44 19.18
N LEU A 220 -0.38 1.39 19.36
CA LEU A 220 -1.06 2.11 20.44
C LEU A 220 -0.91 1.41 21.80
N ARG A 221 -0.53 0.12 21.81
CA ARG A 221 -0.45 -0.71 23.03
C ARG A 221 0.90 -0.64 23.72
N SER A 222 1.93 -0.16 23.04
CA SER A 222 3.29 -0.06 23.55
C SER A 222 4.05 1.05 22.83
N ASP A 223 5.09 1.57 23.48
CA ASP A 223 6.01 2.54 22.86
C ASP A 223 7.11 1.84 22.02
N THR A 224 6.86 0.61 21.57
CA THR A 224 7.83 -0.22 20.86
C THR A 224 7.58 -0.25 19.35
N THR A 225 8.65 -0.45 18.59
CA THR A 225 8.58 -0.76 17.15
C THR A 225 8.27 -2.24 16.97
N ILE A 226 6.99 -2.56 16.76
CA ILE A 226 6.55 -3.94 16.49
C ILE A 226 6.41 -4.22 15.00
N ASP A 227 5.95 -3.29 14.16
CA ASP A 227 6.06 -3.46 12.72
C ASP A 227 7.40 -2.87 12.23
N ILE A 228 8.19 -3.66 11.50
CA ILE A 228 9.58 -3.38 11.15
C ILE A 228 9.72 -3.33 9.63
N ILE A 229 10.41 -2.30 9.15
CA ILE A 229 10.80 -2.16 7.75
C ILE A 229 12.30 -2.38 7.66
N ILE A 230 12.69 -3.42 6.95
CA ILE A 230 14.06 -3.91 6.81
C ILE A 230 14.57 -3.62 5.40
N SER A 231 15.80 -3.16 5.27
CA SER A 231 16.47 -3.05 3.98
C SER A 231 17.96 -3.40 4.07
N ASP A 232 18.50 -3.92 2.97
CA ASP A 232 19.93 -4.15 2.77
C ASP A 232 20.65 -2.92 2.20
N GLU A 233 19.93 -1.99 1.58
CA GLU A 233 20.43 -0.64 1.30
C GLU A 233 20.06 0.27 2.48
N ILE A 234 21.05 0.99 2.99
CA ILE A 234 20.80 2.25 3.70
C ILE A 234 20.75 3.29 2.59
N PRO A 235 19.57 3.79 2.17
CA PRO A 235 19.55 4.97 1.33
C PRO A 235 20.27 6.06 2.13
N GLU A 236 21.13 6.85 1.49
CA GLU A 236 21.87 7.94 2.17
C GLU A 236 20.96 8.85 3.01
N THR A 237 19.66 8.86 2.68
CA THR A 237 18.58 9.44 3.48
C THR A 237 17.29 8.62 3.35
N SER A 238 16.88 7.92 4.42
CA SER A 238 15.51 7.41 4.59
C SER A 238 14.83 8.09 5.78
N GLU A 239 13.57 8.46 5.63
CA GLU A 239 12.76 8.99 6.73
C GLU A 239 11.57 8.07 6.93
N SER A 240 11.40 7.58 8.15
CA SER A 240 10.21 6.83 8.55
C SER A 240 9.44 7.65 9.57
N GLN A 241 8.11 7.61 9.49
CA GLN A 241 7.23 8.21 10.49
C GLN A 241 5.98 7.35 10.66
N SER A 242 5.44 7.31 11.88
CA SER A 242 4.08 6.81 12.10
C SER A 242 3.06 7.91 11.80
N LEU A 243 1.99 7.54 11.11
CA LEU A 243 0.91 8.45 10.76
C LEU A 243 -0.15 8.46 11.88
N PRO A 244 -0.82 9.60 12.12
CA PRO A 244 -1.74 9.77 13.25
C PRO A 244 -3.13 9.15 12.98
N TYR A 245 -3.19 7.92 12.49
CA TYR A 245 -4.43 7.16 12.28
C TYR A 245 -4.51 6.03 13.31
N THR A 246 -5.59 6.03 14.08
CA THR A 246 -5.70 5.22 15.32
C THR A 246 -6.88 4.25 15.31
N CYS A 247 -7.47 3.97 14.14
CA CYS A 247 -8.59 3.03 14.06
C CYS A 247 -8.12 1.57 14.24
N SER A 248 -6.83 1.28 13.98
CA SER A 248 -6.15 0.05 14.37
C SER A 248 -5.33 0.26 15.64
N ASP A 249 -5.02 -0.82 16.36
CA ASP A 249 -4.04 -0.84 17.45
C ASP A 249 -2.58 -0.76 16.95
N HIS A 250 -2.39 -0.91 15.64
CA HIS A 250 -1.16 -0.61 14.93
C HIS A 250 -1.26 0.77 14.28
N LEU A 251 -0.15 1.48 14.18
CA LEU A 251 -0.08 2.77 13.49
C LEU A 251 0.43 2.55 12.06
N PRO A 252 -0.14 3.21 11.03
CA PRO A 252 0.44 3.18 9.69
C PRO A 252 1.83 3.82 9.70
N ILE A 253 2.75 3.24 8.94
CA ILE A 253 4.14 3.69 8.86
C ILE A 253 4.41 4.12 7.43
N LEU A 254 4.81 5.37 7.25
CA LEU A 254 5.26 5.88 5.97
C LEU A 254 6.79 5.98 6.00
N THR A 255 7.45 5.30 5.08
CA THR A 255 8.89 5.41 4.84
C THR A 255 9.15 6.03 3.48
N LYS A 256 9.92 7.12 3.45
CA LYS A 256 10.37 7.79 2.23
C LYS A 256 11.85 7.53 2.02
N PHE A 257 12.20 7.22 0.78
CA PHE A 257 13.55 6.93 0.34
C PHE A 257 14.00 8.12 -0.52
N PHE A 258 14.85 8.98 0.03
CA PHE A 258 15.35 10.16 -0.65
C PHE A 258 16.69 9.83 -1.31
N ARG A 259 16.76 10.05 -2.64
CA ARG A 259 17.90 9.73 -3.52
C ARG A 259 18.22 8.24 -3.62
N LEU A 260 17.52 7.54 -4.53
CA LEU A 260 18.08 6.36 -5.18
C LEU A 260 19.10 6.84 -6.24
N LYS A 261 20.18 7.51 -5.84
CA LYS A 261 21.16 7.99 -6.83
C LYS A 261 21.80 6.79 -7.51
N ALA A 262 21.69 6.73 -8.84
CA ALA A 262 22.66 6.07 -9.67
C ALA A 262 24.06 6.61 -9.29
N LEU A 263 24.96 5.71 -8.89
CA LEU A 263 26.39 5.94 -8.94
C LEU A 263 26.78 6.07 -10.42
N ASP A 264 26.53 7.24 -11.00
CA ASP A 264 27.19 7.67 -12.21
C ASP A 264 27.16 9.21 -12.29
N THR A 265 28.11 9.81 -11.58
CA THR A 265 28.72 11.04 -12.08
C THR A 265 30.21 10.78 -12.18
N LYS A 266 30.66 10.62 -13.43
CA LYS A 266 31.99 11.04 -13.85
C LYS A 266 32.37 12.29 -13.05
N LEU A 267 33.35 12.16 -12.18
CA LEU A 267 34.21 13.28 -11.84
C LEU A 267 34.88 13.69 -13.15
N LEU A 268 34.27 14.67 -13.84
CA LEU A 268 34.98 15.53 -14.77
C LEU A 268 36.01 16.30 -13.93
N VAL A 269 37.16 15.67 -13.73
CA VAL A 269 38.37 16.40 -13.36
C VAL A 269 38.71 17.28 -14.58
N PRO A 270 38.77 18.61 -14.44
CA PRO A 270 39.35 19.42 -15.49
C PRO A 270 40.82 19.04 -15.61
N ARG A 271 41.23 18.50 -16.77
CA ARG A 271 42.64 18.49 -17.13
C ARG A 271 43.04 19.93 -17.41
N THR A 272 43.71 20.56 -16.45
CA THR A 272 44.63 21.66 -16.75
C THR A 272 45.99 21.05 -17.06
N TYR A 273 46.50 21.39 -18.25
CA TYR A 273 47.87 21.11 -18.70
C TYR A 273 48.91 21.75 -17.78
#